data_AF-A0A964J7U2-F1
#
_entry.id   AF-A0A964J7U2-F1
#
_cell.length_a   1.000
_cell.length_b   1.000
_cell.length_c   1.000
_cell.angle_alpha   90.00
_cell.angle_beta   90.00
_cell.angle_gamma   90.00
#
_symmetry.space_group_name_H-M   'P 1'
#
loop_
_entity.id
_entity.type
_entity.pdbx_description
1 polymer ?
#
loop_
_entity_poly.entity_id
_entity_poly.type
_entity_poly.pdbx_seq_one_letter_code
_entity_poly.pdbx_strand_id
1 'polypeptide(L)' 'MTELEYARKLAELDRLLNDPEVPMRPGDVWDLLAEISQQDLAVVPAQAAA' A
#
# COMPACT_ATOMS: atom_id res chain seq x y z
N MET A 1 11.69 1.41 -0.43
CA MET A 1 10.79 2.49 -0.01
C MET A 1 11.10 2.84 1.44
N THR A 2 11.12 4.13 1.81
CA THR A 2 11.28 4.56 3.20
C THR A 2 9.96 4.40 3.97
N GLU A 3 10.01 4.34 5.30
CA GLU A 3 8.80 4.24 6.13
C GLU A 3 7.84 5.41 5.92
N LEU A 4 8.36 6.62 5.71
CA LEU A 4 7.55 7.81 5.43
C LEU A 4 6.81 7.70 4.09
N GLU A 5 7.48 7.19 3.06
CA GLU A 5 6.86 6.96 1.75
C GLU A 5 5.79 5.87 1.83
N TYR A 6 6.06 4.80 2.60
CA TYR A 6 5.09 3.73 2.84
C TYR A 6 3.83 4.25 3.54
N ALA A 7 3.99 5.03 4.61
CA ALA A 7 2.87 5.65 5.33
C ALA A 7 2.02 6.57 4.44
N ARG A 8 2.68 7.33 3.53
CA ARG A 8 1.97 8.19 2.56
C ARG A 8 1.16 7.37 1.56
N LYS A 9 1.71 6.26 1.06
CA LYS A 9 1.01 5.38 0.12
C LYS A 9 -0.19 4.70 0.77
N LEU A 10 -0.08 4.31 2.04
CA LEU A 10 -1.23 3.77 2.80
C LEU A 10 -2.34 4.82 2.98
N ALA A 11 -1.99 6.07 3.30
CA ALA A 11 -2.97 7.15 3.40
C ALA A 11 -3.66 7.45 2.06
N GLU A 12 -2.92 7.36 0.96
CA GLU A 12 -3.49 7.52 -0.39
C GLU A 12 -4.45 6.38 -0.74
N LEU A 13 -4.08 5.13 -0.41
CA LEU A 13 -4.93 3.97 -0.62
C LEU A 13 -6.23 4.07 0.18
N ASP A 14 -6.13 4.50 1.44
CA ASP A 14 -7.29 4.72 2.31
C ASP A 14 -8.24 5.77 1.70
N ARG A 15 -7.69 6.89 1.22
CA ARG A 15 -8.48 7.92 0.55
C ARG A 15 -9.15 7.40 -0.72
N LEU A 16 -8.42 6.69 -1.59
CA LEU A 16 -8.98 6.17 -2.85
C LEU A 16 -10.13 5.17 -2.64
N LEU A 17 -10.12 4.44 -1.53
CA LEU A 17 -11.13 3.42 -1.22
C LEU A 17 -12.32 3.99 -0.43
N ASN A 18 -12.07 4.95 0.45
CA ASN A 18 -13.05 5.39 1.46
C ASN A 18 -13.56 6.82 1.27
N ASP A 19 -12.92 7.64 0.44
CA ASP A 19 -13.35 9.02 0.21
C ASP A 19 -14.37 9.09 -0.95
N PRO A 20 -15.64 9.45 -0.68
CA PRO A 20 -16.67 9.57 -1.71
C PRO A 20 -16.45 10.78 -2.64
N GLU A 21 -15.65 11.76 -2.25
CA GLU A 21 -15.29 12.90 -3.09
C GLU A 21 -14.18 12.54 -4.08
N VAL A 22 -13.45 11.44 -3.83
CA VAL A 22 -12.40 10.94 -4.72
C VAL A 22 -13.00 9.87 -5.63
N PRO A 23 -12.99 10.08 -6.97
CA PRO A 23 -13.41 9.05 -7.90
C PRO A 23 -12.56 7.81 -7.70
N MET A 24 -13.20 6.68 -7.41
CA MET A 24 -12.52 5.40 -7.30
C MET A 24 -11.88 5.05 -8.65
N ARG A 25 -10.55 4.93 -8.67
CA ARG A 25 -9.76 4.58 -9.85
C ARG A 25 -9.16 3.20 -9.63
N PRO A 26 -9.80 2.13 -10.17
CA PRO A 26 -9.37 0.78 -9.89
C PRO A 26 -7.93 0.48 -10.32
N GLY A 27 -7.48 1.05 -11.44
CA GLY A 27 -6.08 0.90 -11.90
C GLY A 27 -5.09 1.44 -10.88
N ASP A 28 -5.25 2.69 -10.48
CA ASP A 28 -4.40 3.37 -9.49
C ASP A 28 -4.41 2.62 -8.14
N VAL A 29 -5.56 2.06 -7.73
CA VAL A 29 -5.66 1.23 -6.53
C VAL A 29 -4.84 -0.05 -6.65
N TRP A 30 -4.94 -0.76 -7.77
CA TRP A 30 -4.19 -2.01 -7.98
C TRP A 30 -2.69 -1.78 -8.10
N ASP A 31 -2.27 -0.71 -8.79
CA ASP A 31 -0.86 -0.33 -8.89
C ASP A 31 -0.30 0.05 -7.51
N LEU A 32 -1.04 0.85 -6.74
CA LEU A 32 -0.66 1.25 -5.39
C LEU A 32 -0.56 0.05 -4.43
N LEU A 33 -1.52 -0.89 -4.50
CA LEU A 33 -1.50 -2.13 -3.74
C LEU A 33 -0.30 -3.01 -4.10
N ALA A 34 0.06 -3.12 -5.39
CA ALA A 34 1.21 -3.89 -5.83
C ALA A 34 2.52 -3.34 -5.24
N GLU A 35 2.68 -2.01 -5.25
CA GLU A 35 3.86 -1.34 -4.70
C GLU A 35 3.97 -1.49 -3.17
N ILE A 36 2.86 -1.39 -2.45
CA ILE A 36 2.81 -1.60 -0.98
C ILE A 36 3.13 -3.06 -0.65
N SER A 37 2.51 -4.00 -1.36
CA SER A 37 2.68 -5.44 -1.12
C SER A 37 4.11 -5.92 -1.37
N GLN A 38 4.81 -5.36 -2.36
CA GLN A 38 6.23 -5.67 -2.60
C GLN A 38 7.12 -5.28 -1.42
N GLN A 39 6.81 -4.17 -0.75
CA GLN A 39 7.55 -3.75 0.44
C GLN A 39 7.23 -4.66 1.63
N ASP A 40 5.97 -5.02 1.85
CA ASP A 40 5.58 -5.94 2.94
C ASP A 40 6.28 -7.29 2.79
N LEU A 41 6.32 -7.85 1.58
CA LEU A 41 7.03 -9.10 1.29
C LEU A 41 8.56 -8.98 1.49
N ALA A 42 9.13 -7.80 1.28
CA ALA A 42 10.54 -7.53 1.54
C ALA A 42 10.86 -7.32 3.03
N VAL A 43 9.87 -6.96 3.84
CA VAL A 43 10.00 -6.68 5.28
C VAL A 43 9.77 -7.92 6.14
N VAL A 44 9.09 -8.96 5.66
CA VAL A 44 8.96 -10.24 6.38
C VAL A 44 10.35 -10.90 6.51
N PRO A 45 10.98 -10.92 7.70
CA PRO A 45 12.16 -11.74 7.92
C PRO A 45 11.72 -13.20 8.02
N ALA A 46 12.64 -14.14 7.78
CA ALA A 46 12.46 -15.59 7.95
C ALA A 46 12.13 -16.06 9.40
N GLN A 47 11.54 -15.19 10.23
CA GLN A 47 11.22 -15.42 11.63
C GLN A 47 9.91 -16.19 11.85
N ALA A 48 9.16 -16.49 10.78
CA ALA A 48 8.03 -17.43 10.81
C ALA A 48 8.45 -18.90 10.58
N ALA A 49 9.76 -19.18 10.47
CA ALA A 49 10.30 -20.54 10.39
C ALA A 49 11.06 -20.89 11.68
N ALA A 50 10.33 -21.04 12.79
CA ALA A 50 10.82 -21.63 14.05
C ALA A 50 9.71 -22.47 14.70
#